data_AF-A0A7C9FFU4-F1
#
_entry.id   AF-A0A7C9FFU4-F1
#
_cell.length_a   1.000
_cell.length_b   1.000
_cell.length_c   1.000
_cell.angle_alpha   90.00
_cell.angle_beta   90.00
_cell.angle_gamma   90.00
#
_symmetry.space_group_name_H-M   'P 1'
#
loop_
_entity.id
_entity.type
_entity.pdbx_description
1 polymer ?
#
loop_
_entity_poly.entity_id
_entity_poly.type
_entity_poly.pdbx_seq_one_letter_code
_entity_poly.pdbx_strand_id
1 'polypeptide(L)'
;GETANSIEPPERRCSFDDPSILCNEVTCSYCSSQREANSQIVRGTLLIPCRTAMRGSFPLNGTYFQVNEVFADHDSSLNPIEVPRSWLWSLPRRTVYFGTSIPTIFRGLTTEEIQHCFWRGYVCVRGFDQKTRAPRPLMARLHFPASKLPRGTKGKGYADDE
;
A
#
# COMPACT_ATOMS: atom_id res chain seq x y z
N GLY A 1 -7.15 4.39 14.31
CA GLY A 1 -7.76 4.04 13.04
C GLY A 1 -7.32 4.99 11.98
N GLU A 2 -6.26 4.61 11.31
CA GLU A 2 -5.97 5.12 9.97
C GLU A 2 -7.22 4.87 9.12
N THR A 3 -7.80 5.95 8.58
CA THR A 3 -8.92 5.85 7.64
C THR A 3 -8.37 5.48 6.27
N ALA A 4 -9.15 4.80 5.44
CA ALA A 4 -8.71 4.33 4.11
C ALA A 4 -8.22 5.46 3.18
N ASN A 5 -8.52 6.71 3.52
CA ASN A 5 -8.21 7.93 2.78
C ASN A 5 -7.17 8.84 3.46
N SER A 6 -6.66 8.49 4.65
CA SER A 6 -5.65 9.32 5.32
C SER A 6 -4.28 9.13 4.69
N ILE A 7 -3.66 10.24 4.29
CA ILE A 7 -2.25 10.31 3.84
C ILE A 7 -1.30 10.68 4.98
N GLU A 8 -1.84 11.18 6.09
CA GLU A 8 -1.06 11.68 7.22
C GLU A 8 -0.72 10.54 8.19
N PRO A 9 0.53 10.54 8.74
CA PRO A 9 0.88 9.64 9.81
C PRO A 9 -0.07 9.94 10.98
N PRO A 10 -0.63 8.91 11.59
CA PRO A 10 -1.77 9.14 12.43
C PRO A 10 -1.33 9.61 13.82
N GLU A 11 -1.84 10.76 14.21
CA GLU A 11 -1.50 11.40 15.47
C GLU A 11 -2.21 10.73 16.67
N ARG A 12 -1.56 10.75 17.83
CA ARG A 12 -2.18 10.35 19.10
C ARG A 12 -3.18 11.44 19.51
N ARG A 13 -4.44 11.27 19.13
CA ARG A 13 -5.53 12.19 19.51
C ARG A 13 -6.10 11.94 20.90
N CYS A 14 -5.79 10.80 21.52
CA CYS A 14 -6.28 10.47 22.85
C CYS A 14 -5.29 10.90 23.95
N SER A 15 -5.77 11.77 24.85
CA SER A 15 -5.04 12.24 26.02
C SER A 15 -5.36 11.35 27.22
N PHE A 16 -4.56 10.30 27.42
CA PHE A 16 -4.57 9.52 28.65
C PHE A 16 -3.15 9.53 29.22
N ASP A 17 -3.00 9.93 30.47
CA ASP A 17 -1.70 10.01 31.17
C ASP A 17 -1.10 8.63 31.43
N ASP A 18 -1.94 7.59 31.48
CA ASP A 18 -1.50 6.20 31.65
C ASP A 18 -1.36 5.50 30.28
N PRO A 19 -0.15 5.07 29.88
CA PRO A 19 0.09 4.34 28.63
C PRO A 19 -0.54 2.94 28.59
N SER A 20 -1.00 2.39 29.72
CA SER A 20 -1.69 1.09 29.77
C SER A 20 -3.17 1.17 29.37
N ILE A 21 -3.77 2.36 29.37
CA ILE A 21 -5.19 2.56 29.07
C ILE A 21 -5.37 2.94 27.59
N LEU A 22 -6.00 2.05 26.84
CA LEU A 22 -6.29 2.25 25.41
C LEU A 22 -7.69 2.81 25.19
N CYS A 23 -7.81 3.96 24.52
CA CYS A 23 -9.11 4.57 24.21
C CYS A 23 -9.93 3.72 23.23
N ASN A 24 -11.26 3.63 23.39
CA ASN A 24 -12.14 2.84 22.51
C ASN A 24 -12.37 3.46 21.12
N GLU A 25 -11.75 4.60 20.83
CA GLU A 25 -11.91 5.27 19.56
C GLU A 25 -11.23 4.47 18.44
N VAL A 26 -12.03 4.01 17.47
CA VAL A 26 -11.52 3.22 16.34
C VAL A 26 -10.58 4.05 15.48
N THR A 27 -10.76 5.37 15.41
CA THR A 27 -9.95 6.34 14.66
C THR A 27 -8.64 6.74 15.34
N CYS A 28 -8.40 6.42 16.62
CA CYS A 28 -7.10 6.66 17.27
C CYS A 28 -6.04 5.66 16.77
N SER A 29 -5.02 6.08 16.01
CA SER A 29 -4.04 5.10 15.49
C SER A 29 -3.10 4.55 16.56
N TYR A 30 -2.59 5.37 17.46
CA TYR A 30 -1.72 4.87 18.54
C TYR A 30 -2.36 3.69 19.29
N CYS A 31 -3.63 3.84 19.72
CA CYS A 31 -4.35 2.76 20.38
C CYS A 31 -4.70 1.60 19.44
N SER A 32 -5.02 1.86 18.16
CA SER A 32 -5.22 0.79 17.17
C SER A 32 -3.95 -0.04 16.97
N SER A 33 -2.80 0.60 16.79
CA SER A 33 -1.50 -0.06 16.61
C SER A 33 -1.11 -0.88 17.82
N GLN A 34 -1.35 -0.36 19.04
CA GLN A 34 -1.09 -1.12 20.26
C GLN A 34 -2.04 -2.32 20.41
N ARG A 35 -3.33 -2.16 20.06
CA ARG A 35 -4.28 -3.28 20.03
C ARG A 35 -3.87 -4.35 19.05
N GLU A 36 -3.46 -3.95 17.84
CA GLU A 36 -2.95 -4.87 16.82
C GLU A 36 -1.68 -5.58 17.27
N ALA A 37 -0.76 -4.86 17.93
CA ALA A 37 0.44 -5.44 18.52
C ALA A 37 0.07 -6.51 19.56
N ASN A 38 -0.86 -6.19 20.47
CA ASN A 38 -1.29 -7.09 21.54
C ASN A 38 -2.10 -8.29 21.01
N SER A 39 -2.93 -8.10 19.97
CA SER A 39 -3.78 -9.16 19.41
C SER A 39 -3.05 -10.14 18.50
N GLN A 40 -1.77 -9.87 18.18
CA GLN A 40 -1.00 -10.66 17.21
C GLN A 40 -1.66 -10.73 15.82
N ILE A 41 -2.45 -9.73 15.45
CA ILE A 41 -3.12 -9.60 14.15
C ILE A 41 -2.50 -8.44 13.36
N VAL A 42 -2.45 -8.59 12.04
CA VAL A 42 -2.08 -7.52 11.09
C VAL A 42 -3.20 -7.37 10.07
N ARG A 43 -3.52 -6.12 9.76
CA ARG A 43 -4.49 -5.77 8.73
C ARG A 43 -3.81 -5.69 7.36
N GLY A 44 -4.29 -6.47 6.39
CA GLY A 44 -3.66 -6.64 5.08
C GLY A 44 -4.58 -6.31 3.90
N THR A 45 -3.97 -6.03 2.75
CA THR A 45 -4.64 -5.93 1.45
C THR A 45 -4.22 -7.10 0.59
N LEU A 46 -5.14 -7.74 -0.12
CA LEU A 46 -4.80 -8.80 -1.06
C LEU A 46 -4.22 -8.20 -2.34
N LEU A 47 -3.10 -8.76 -2.79
CA LEU A 47 -2.49 -8.46 -4.09
C LEU A 47 -2.65 -9.66 -5.01
N ILE A 48 -3.21 -9.42 -6.19
CA ILE A 48 -3.58 -10.47 -7.13
C ILE A 48 -2.68 -10.33 -8.37
N PRO A 49 -1.94 -11.37 -8.77
CA PRO A 49 -1.21 -11.36 -10.04
C PRO A 49 -2.14 -11.00 -11.20
N CYS A 50 -1.69 -10.10 -12.09
CA CYS A 50 -2.47 -9.63 -13.24
C CYS A 50 -3.02 -10.81 -14.08
N ARG A 51 -2.18 -11.83 -14.32
CA ARG A 51 -2.57 -13.05 -15.02
C ARG A 51 -3.76 -13.77 -14.37
N THR A 52 -3.79 -13.85 -13.05
CA THR A 52 -4.87 -14.48 -12.29
C THR A 52 -6.13 -13.62 -12.34
N ALA A 53 -6.01 -12.32 -12.07
CA ALA A 53 -7.13 -11.37 -12.10
C ALA A 53 -7.84 -11.34 -13.48
N MET A 54 -7.05 -11.44 -14.55
CA MET A 54 -7.53 -11.45 -15.93
C MET A 54 -7.90 -12.84 -16.46
N ARG A 55 -7.84 -13.90 -15.65
CA ARG A 55 -8.11 -15.29 -16.10
C ARG A 55 -7.28 -15.71 -17.31
N GLY A 56 -6.03 -15.28 -17.36
CA GLY A 56 -5.14 -15.55 -18.48
C GLY A 56 -5.43 -14.74 -19.75
N SER A 57 -6.45 -13.87 -19.77
CA SER A 57 -6.65 -12.93 -20.87
C SER A 57 -5.58 -11.84 -20.78
N PHE A 58 -4.54 -11.96 -21.60
CA PHE A 58 -3.43 -11.02 -21.63
C PHE A 58 -3.91 -9.67 -22.21
N PRO A 59 -3.82 -8.54 -21.49
CA PRO A 59 -4.11 -7.25 -22.09
C PRO A 59 -3.06 -6.93 -23.15
N LEU A 60 -3.54 -6.51 -24.32
CA LEU A 60 -2.82 -6.27 -25.57
C LEU A 60 -1.52 -5.48 -25.39
N ASN A 61 -0.49 -5.92 -26.13
CA ASN A 61 0.85 -5.34 -26.33
C ASN A 61 1.87 -5.66 -25.23
N GLY A 62 2.62 -6.74 -25.47
CA GLY A 62 3.69 -7.26 -24.62
C GLY A 62 4.70 -6.20 -24.18
N THR A 63 4.60 -5.79 -22.91
CA THR A 63 5.65 -5.06 -22.23
C THR A 63 6.14 -5.88 -21.04
N TYR A 64 7.45 -5.93 -20.85
CA TYR A 64 8.17 -6.79 -19.90
C TYR A 64 7.68 -6.67 -18.44
N PHE A 65 7.06 -5.55 -18.06
CA PHE A 65 6.54 -5.33 -16.71
C PHE A 65 5.25 -6.10 -16.38
N GLN A 66 4.59 -6.72 -17.35
CA GLN A 66 3.32 -7.43 -17.12
C GLN A 66 3.48 -8.70 -16.27
N VAL A 67 4.68 -9.29 -16.21
CA VAL A 67 4.92 -10.54 -15.43
C VAL A 67 4.96 -10.31 -13.92
N ASN A 68 5.42 -9.14 -13.50
CA ASN A 68 5.51 -8.75 -12.08
C ASN A 68 4.40 -7.77 -11.67
N GLU A 69 3.43 -7.52 -12.55
CA GLU A 69 2.29 -6.67 -12.25
C GLU A 69 1.28 -7.43 -11.37
N VAL A 70 0.97 -6.83 -10.22
CA VAL A 70 -0.09 -7.26 -9.31
C VAL A 70 -1.12 -6.15 -9.17
N PHE A 71 -2.37 -6.51 -8.93
CA PHE A 71 -3.45 -5.57 -8.65
C PHE A 71 -3.82 -5.61 -7.18
N ALA A 72 -4.06 -4.44 -6.59
CA ALA A 72 -4.60 -4.35 -5.24
C ALA A 72 -6.10 -4.65 -5.28
N ASP A 73 -6.53 -5.70 -4.59
CA ASP A 73 -7.94 -6.04 -4.50
C ASP A 73 -8.73 -4.89 -3.85
N HIS A 74 -9.77 -4.42 -4.53
CA HIS A 74 -10.49 -3.21 -4.11
C HIS A 74 -11.24 -3.38 -2.79
N ASP A 75 -11.84 -4.55 -2.57
CA ASP A 75 -12.66 -4.83 -1.39
C ASP A 75 -11.78 -4.92 -0.13
N SER A 76 -10.71 -5.70 -0.16
CA SER A 76 -9.71 -5.73 0.91
C SER A 76 -8.88 -4.44 1.02
N SER A 77 -8.84 -3.63 -0.05
CA SER A 77 -8.26 -2.29 0.02
C SER A 77 -9.13 -1.34 0.86
N LEU A 78 -10.46 -1.47 0.80
CA LEU A 78 -11.41 -0.70 1.61
C LEU A 78 -11.54 -1.26 3.02
N ASN A 79 -11.63 -2.58 3.14
CA ASN A 79 -11.83 -3.32 4.38
C ASN A 79 -10.66 -4.31 4.54
N PRO A 80 -9.52 -3.88 5.12
CA PRO A 80 -8.36 -4.73 5.30
C PRO A 80 -8.70 -6.05 5.99
N ILE A 81 -8.14 -7.16 5.49
CA ILE A 81 -8.33 -8.47 6.10
C ILE A 81 -7.48 -8.60 7.36
N GLU A 82 -8.02 -9.22 8.39
CA GLU A 82 -7.30 -9.51 9.63
C GLU A 82 -6.54 -10.84 9.49
N VAL A 83 -5.21 -10.78 9.56
CA VAL A 83 -4.33 -11.94 9.39
C VAL A 83 -3.52 -12.15 10.67
N PRO A 84 -3.55 -13.34 11.29
CA PRO A 84 -2.66 -13.67 12.40
C PRO A 84 -1.19 -13.57 11.98
N ARG A 85 -0.35 -12.91 12.80
CA ARG A 85 1.10 -12.76 12.54
C ARG A 85 1.81 -14.10 12.40
N SER A 86 1.34 -15.12 13.12
CA SER A 86 1.88 -16.48 13.05
C SER A 86 1.78 -17.07 11.63
N TRP A 87 0.74 -16.73 10.86
CA TRP A 87 0.58 -17.20 9.47
C TRP A 87 1.57 -16.57 8.51
N LEU A 88 2.09 -15.38 8.84
CA LEU A 88 3.00 -14.63 7.97
C LEU A 88 4.48 -14.94 8.24
N TRP A 89 4.80 -15.52 9.40
CA TRP A 89 6.19 -15.65 9.85
C TRP A 89 7.06 -16.45 8.88
N SER A 90 6.56 -17.59 8.42
CA SER A 90 7.25 -18.52 7.52
C SER A 90 7.05 -18.23 6.04
N LEU A 91 6.31 -17.17 5.68
CA LEU A 91 6.06 -16.83 4.29
C LEU A 91 7.22 -16.01 3.68
N PRO A 92 7.55 -16.26 2.41
CA PRO A 92 8.54 -15.44 1.72
C PRO A 92 8.05 -14.00 1.60
N ARG A 93 8.95 -13.05 1.89
CA ARG A 93 8.68 -11.62 1.79
C ARG A 93 9.19 -11.09 0.45
N ARG A 94 8.37 -10.28 -0.22
CA ARG A 94 8.68 -9.64 -1.49
C ARG A 94 8.23 -8.19 -1.44
N THR A 95 9.05 -7.30 -1.99
CA THR A 95 8.73 -5.88 -2.05
C THR A 95 7.76 -5.62 -3.20
N VAL A 96 6.75 -4.80 -2.94
CA VAL A 96 5.82 -4.32 -3.97
C VAL A 96 5.93 -2.80 -4.03
N TYR A 97 6.14 -2.28 -5.23
CA TYR A 97 6.21 -0.84 -5.48
C TYR A 97 4.87 -0.33 -5.98
N PHE A 98 4.31 0.67 -5.29
CA PHE A 98 3.04 1.28 -5.65
C PHE A 98 3.24 2.64 -6.35
N GLY A 99 2.44 2.92 -7.37
CA GLY A 99 2.55 4.17 -8.12
C GLY A 99 1.38 4.42 -9.06
N THR A 100 1.46 5.49 -9.85
CA THR A 100 0.49 5.75 -10.93
C THR A 100 0.86 5.07 -12.25
N SER A 101 2.15 4.80 -12.46
CA SER A 101 2.68 4.13 -13.64
C SER A 101 4.09 3.59 -13.36
N ILE A 102 4.54 2.66 -14.18
CA ILE A 102 5.90 2.12 -14.12
C ILE A 102 6.98 3.21 -14.21
N PRO A 103 6.95 4.15 -15.20
CA PRO A 103 7.94 5.22 -15.27
C PRO A 103 7.96 6.12 -14.03
N THR A 104 6.82 6.31 -13.36
CA THR A 104 6.77 7.13 -12.14
C THR A 104 7.33 6.41 -10.92
N ILE A 105 7.18 5.08 -10.84
CA ILE A 105 7.74 4.27 -9.75
C ILE A 105 9.26 4.30 -9.81
N PHE A 106 9.82 4.19 -11.01
CA PHE A 106 11.26 4.07 -11.23
C PHE A 106 11.94 5.40 -11.61
N ARG A 107 11.23 6.52 -11.46
CA ARG A 107 11.79 7.84 -11.78
C ARG A 107 12.94 8.16 -10.82
N GLY A 108 14.10 8.51 -11.38
CA GLY A 108 15.28 8.89 -10.60
C GLY A 108 16.08 7.70 -10.05
N LEU A 109 15.69 6.46 -10.36
CA LEU A 109 16.49 5.28 -10.05
C LEU A 109 17.50 4.99 -11.16
N THR A 110 18.63 4.44 -10.77
CA THR A 110 19.67 3.91 -11.65
C THR A 110 19.17 2.63 -12.37
N THR A 111 19.86 2.26 -13.44
CA THR A 111 19.54 1.03 -14.19
C THR A 111 19.67 -0.22 -13.31
N GLU A 112 20.67 -0.24 -12.43
CA GLU A 112 20.98 -1.33 -11.52
C GLU A 112 19.86 -1.51 -10.47
N GLU A 113 19.36 -0.40 -9.91
CA GLU A 113 18.23 -0.41 -8.97
C GLU A 113 16.96 -0.91 -9.65
N ILE A 114 16.70 -0.45 -10.87
CA ILE A 114 15.56 -0.90 -11.67
C ILE A 114 15.65 -2.41 -11.92
N GLN A 115 16.81 -2.92 -12.34
CA GLN A 115 17.04 -4.36 -12.52
C GLN A 115 16.83 -5.16 -11.24
N HIS A 116 17.29 -4.64 -10.09
CA HIS A 116 17.06 -5.29 -8.81
C HIS A 116 15.55 -5.38 -8.48
N CYS A 117 14.82 -4.27 -8.68
CA CYS A 117 13.37 -4.23 -8.49
C CYS A 117 12.67 -5.25 -9.39
N PHE A 118 13.13 -5.41 -10.63
CA PHE A 118 12.60 -6.42 -11.54
C PHE A 118 12.83 -7.85 -11.10
N TRP A 119 13.99 -8.18 -10.55
CA TRP A 119 14.30 -9.57 -10.18
C TRP A 119 13.68 -10.00 -8.86
N ARG A 120 13.43 -9.05 -7.96
CA ARG A 120 13.05 -9.36 -6.57
C ARG A 120 11.69 -8.78 -6.15
N GLY A 121 11.11 -7.89 -6.96
CA GLY A 121 9.94 -7.13 -6.60
C GLY A 121 8.76 -7.28 -7.55
N TYR A 122 7.64 -6.70 -7.12
CA TYR A 122 6.40 -6.58 -7.86
C TYR A 122 6.00 -5.11 -8.00
N VAL A 123 5.12 -4.83 -8.95
CA VAL A 123 4.62 -3.47 -9.21
C VAL A 123 3.11 -3.46 -9.16
N CYS A 124 2.53 -2.43 -8.55
CA CYS A 124 1.09 -2.25 -8.44
C CYS A 124 0.73 -0.80 -8.78
N VAL A 125 0.06 -0.61 -9.92
CA VAL A 125 -0.31 0.72 -10.41
C VAL A 125 -1.82 0.99 -10.36
N ARG A 126 -2.61 -0.03 -10.02
CA ARG A 126 -4.07 0.04 -10.01
C ARG A 126 -4.68 -0.94 -9.01
N GLY A 127 -5.84 -0.57 -8.51
CA GLY A 127 -6.74 -1.49 -7.84
C GLY A 127 -7.54 -2.33 -8.83
N PHE A 128 -8.16 -3.39 -8.34
CA PHE A 128 -8.98 -4.30 -9.13
C PHE A 128 -10.17 -4.79 -8.32
N ASP A 129 -11.35 -4.63 -8.89
CA ASP A 129 -12.58 -5.16 -8.32
C ASP A 129 -12.79 -6.58 -8.84
N GLN A 130 -12.59 -7.58 -7.99
CA GLN A 130 -12.75 -8.98 -8.39
C GLN A 130 -14.16 -9.35 -8.84
N LYS A 131 -15.19 -8.70 -8.29
CA LYS A 131 -16.60 -9.00 -8.58
C LYS A 131 -16.98 -8.52 -9.97
N THR A 132 -16.63 -7.27 -10.29
CA THR A 132 -16.94 -6.66 -11.59
C THR A 132 -15.84 -6.87 -12.63
N ARG A 133 -14.67 -7.35 -12.21
CA ARG A 133 -13.43 -7.42 -13.00
C ARG A 133 -13.00 -6.08 -13.60
N ALA A 134 -13.40 -4.98 -12.98
CA ALA A 134 -13.07 -3.65 -13.47
C ALA A 134 -11.78 -3.12 -12.81
N PRO A 135 -10.96 -2.35 -13.55
CA PRO A 135 -9.88 -1.59 -12.93
C PRO A 135 -10.46 -0.54 -11.97
N ARG A 136 -9.73 -0.28 -10.88
CA ARG A 136 -10.04 0.75 -9.88
C ARG A 136 -8.79 1.60 -9.60
N PRO A 137 -8.95 2.86 -9.15
CA PRO A 137 -7.82 3.61 -8.60
C PRO A 137 -7.21 2.89 -7.39
N LEU A 138 -5.92 3.08 -7.15
CA LEU A 138 -5.31 2.70 -5.87
C LEU A 138 -5.90 3.52 -4.73
N MET A 139 -6.10 2.89 -3.58
CA MET A 139 -6.49 3.59 -2.36
C MET A 139 -5.35 4.48 -1.88
N ALA A 140 -5.68 5.63 -1.29
CA ALA A 140 -4.70 6.63 -0.83
C ALA A 140 -3.67 6.04 0.12
N ARG A 141 -4.09 5.08 0.98
CA ARG A 141 -3.20 4.35 1.90
C ARG A 141 -2.11 3.51 1.22
N LEU A 142 -2.32 3.11 -0.04
CA LEU A 142 -1.34 2.35 -0.82
C LEU A 142 -0.49 3.30 -1.68
N HIS A 143 -1.15 4.26 -2.33
CA HIS A 143 -0.47 5.31 -3.08
C HIS A 143 -1.37 6.52 -3.28
N PHE A 144 -0.87 7.69 -2.91
CA PHE A 144 -1.53 8.96 -3.18
C PHE A 144 -0.70 9.77 -4.18
N PRO A 145 -1.22 10.01 -5.40
CA PRO A 145 -0.45 10.70 -6.42
C PRO A 145 -0.30 12.19 -6.07
N ALA A 146 0.89 12.73 -6.31
CA ALA A 146 1.19 14.14 -6.04
C ALA A 146 0.27 15.11 -6.78
N SER A 147 -0.27 14.71 -7.94
CA SER A 147 -1.25 15.51 -8.70
C SER A 147 -2.60 15.71 -7.99
N LYS A 148 -2.93 14.86 -7.01
CA LYS A 148 -4.16 14.93 -6.20
C LYS A 148 -3.93 15.58 -4.84
N LEU A 149 -2.70 16.00 -4.51
CA LEU A 149 -2.46 16.80 -3.32
C LEU A 149 -3.16 18.16 -3.46
N PRO A 150 -3.85 18.64 -2.41
CA PRO A 150 -4.34 20.01 -2.38
C PRO A 150 -3.18 20.96 -2.66
N ARG A 151 -3.36 21.88 -3.62
CA ARG A 151 -2.36 22.92 -3.91
C ARG A 151 -2.29 23.86 -2.70
N GLY A 152 -1.36 23.59 -1.78
CA GLY A 152 -1.19 24.37 -0.55
C GLY A 152 -0.07 23.88 0.37
N THR A 153 0.24 22.58 0.37
CA THR A 153 1.30 22.02 1.23
C THR A 153 2.59 21.84 0.45
N LYS A 154 3.25 22.95 0.07
CA LYS A 154 4.68 22.88 -0.28
C LYS A 154 5.44 22.63 1.03
N GLY A 155 5.72 21.36 1.32
CA GLY A 155 6.74 21.01 2.29
C GLY A 155 8.05 21.70 1.91
N LYS A 156 8.68 22.36 2.88
CA LYS A 156 10.04 22.88 2.76
C LYS A 156 10.91 21.79 2.15
N GLY A 157 11.54 22.09 1.02
CA GLY A 157 12.58 21.24 0.47
C GLY A 157 13.65 21.03 1.53
N TYR A 158 14.08 19.78 1.69
CA TYR A 158 15.42 19.49 2.19
C TYR A 158 16.38 20.27 1.28
N ALA A 159 17.04 21.27 1.85
CA ALA A 159 18.24 21.82 1.25
C ALA A 159 19.34 20.78 1.48
N ASP A 160 19.93 20.30 0.39
CA ASP A 160 21.16 19.53 0.43
C ASP A 160 22.27 20.35 1.12
N ASP A 161 23.09 19.61 1.86
CA ASP A 161 24.23 20.03 2.68
C ASP A 161 25.31 20.85 1.94
N GLU A 162 26.10 21.58 2.74
CA GLU A 162 27.53 21.82 2.47
C GLU A 162 28.35 21.09 3.55
#